data_AF-K8XRQ8-F1
#
_entry.id   AF-K8XRQ8-F1
#
_cell.length_a   1.000
_cell.length_b   1.000
_cell.length_c   1.000
_cell.angle_alpha   90.00
_cell.angle_beta   90.00
_cell.angle_gamma   90.00
#
_symmetry.space_group_name_H-M   'P 1'
#
loop_
_entity.id
_entity.type
_entity.pdbx_description
1 polymer ?
#
loop_
_entity_poly.entity_id
_entity_poly.type
_entity_poly.pdbx_seq_one_letter_code
_entity_poly.pdbx_strand_id
1 'polypeptide(L)'
;METQPLDDVFAALDAQIQQQAEQKMKAIRSVATAHRTLTAAREDFARTDADNSRALGAALAEAKEAGFTDAELKQWRAEDEPKRPARKPGTRRTSRATKDARNTSETAEPALKAVSNT
;
A
#
# COMPACT_ATOMS: atom_id res chain seq x y z
N MET A 1 -51.89 -27.58 23.47
CA MET A 1 -50.65 -26.99 22.94
C MET A 1 -50.02 -28.06 22.06
N GLU A 2 -50.11 -27.91 20.75
CA GLU A 2 -49.47 -28.82 19.82
C GLU A 2 -47.97 -28.50 19.81
N THR A 3 -47.16 -29.41 20.34
CA THR A 3 -45.71 -29.32 20.24
C THR A 3 -45.33 -29.72 18.84
N GLN A 4 -44.87 -28.78 18.01
CA GLN A 4 -44.24 -29.11 16.74
C GLN A 4 -43.13 -30.15 16.99
N PRO A 5 -43.03 -31.19 16.15
CA PRO A 5 -41.98 -32.18 16.30
C PRO A 5 -40.63 -31.47 16.16
N LEU A 6 -39.69 -31.83 17.03
CA LEU A 6 -38.40 -31.14 17.16
C LEU A 6 -37.60 -31.14 15.84
N ASP A 7 -37.82 -32.16 15.01
CA ASP A 7 -37.22 -32.30 13.68
C ASP A 7 -37.65 -31.19 12.71
N ASP A 8 -38.91 -30.75 12.75
CA ASP A 8 -39.41 -29.65 11.90
C ASP A 8 -38.76 -28.30 12.31
N VAL A 9 -38.50 -28.12 13.60
CA VAL A 9 -37.83 -26.94 14.13
C VAL A 9 -36.37 -26.89 13.68
N PHE A 10 -35.65 -28.01 13.76
CA PHE A 10 -34.27 -28.10 13.26
C PHE A 10 -34.18 -27.91 11.75
N ALA A 11 -35.10 -28.51 10.98
CA ALA A 11 -35.14 -28.31 9.53
C ALA A 11 -35.36 -26.83 9.14
N ALA A 12 -36.22 -26.12 9.88
CA ALA A 12 -36.44 -24.69 9.67
C ALA A 12 -35.20 -23.85 10.02
N LEU A 13 -34.49 -24.19 11.12
CA LEU A 13 -33.24 -23.53 11.50
C LEU A 13 -32.14 -23.78 10.47
N ASP A 14 -31.98 -25.00 9.98
CA ASP A 14 -30.98 -25.34 8.95
C ASP A 14 -31.25 -24.58 7.65
N ALA A 15 -32.50 -24.51 7.21
CA ALA A 15 -32.90 -23.72 6.05
C ALA A 15 -32.58 -22.23 6.24
N GLN A 16 -32.82 -21.69 7.45
CA GLN A 16 -32.48 -20.30 7.77
C GLN A 16 -30.97 -20.06 7.76
N ILE A 17 -30.17 -20.98 8.31
CA ILE A 17 -28.71 -20.89 8.31
C ILE A 17 -28.18 -20.91 6.87
N GLN A 18 -28.70 -21.80 6.03
CA GLN A 18 -28.32 -21.88 4.62
C GLN A 18 -28.64 -20.59 3.87
N GLN A 19 -29.86 -20.06 4.01
CA GLN A 19 -30.25 -18.80 3.38
C GLN A 19 -29.37 -17.63 3.83
N GLN A 20 -29.06 -17.54 5.13
CA GLN A 20 -28.17 -16.51 5.65
C GLN A 20 -26.73 -16.67 5.11
N ALA A 21 -26.23 -17.90 5.02
CA ALA A 21 -24.91 -18.18 4.45
C ALA A 21 -24.85 -17.77 2.98
N GLU A 22 -25.87 -18.11 2.18
CA GLU A 22 -25.95 -17.71 0.77
C GLU A 22 -25.97 -16.19 0.59
N GLN A 23 -26.78 -15.49 1.39
CA GLN A 23 -26.84 -14.03 1.38
C GLN A 23 -25.50 -13.39 1.74
N LYS A 24 -24.84 -13.90 2.80
CA LYS A 24 -23.50 -13.43 3.21
C LYS A 24 -22.46 -13.68 2.12
N MET A 25 -22.49 -14.84 1.49
CA MET A 25 -21.57 -15.17 0.39
C MET A 25 -21.79 -14.26 -0.83
N LYS A 26 -23.05 -13.95 -1.17
CA LYS A 26 -23.37 -13.01 -2.25
C LYS A 26 -22.83 -11.60 -1.93
N ALA A 27 -23.02 -11.13 -0.70
CA ALA A 27 -22.52 -9.83 -0.25
C ALA A 27 -20.99 -9.77 -0.30
N ILE A 28 -20.30 -10.77 0.25
CA ILE A 28 -18.82 -10.83 0.27
C ILE A 28 -18.27 -10.82 -1.17
N ARG A 29 -18.85 -11.58 -2.10
CA ARG A 29 -18.41 -11.56 -3.51
C ARG A 29 -18.55 -10.17 -4.13
N SER A 30 -19.66 -9.48 -3.85
CA SER A 30 -19.88 -8.12 -4.35
C SER A 30 -18.85 -7.14 -3.78
N VAL A 31 -18.61 -7.19 -2.47
CA VAL A 31 -17.63 -6.32 -1.79
C VAL A 31 -16.22 -6.59 -2.31
N ALA A 32 -15.82 -7.86 -2.41
CA ALA A 32 -14.50 -8.24 -2.90
C ALA A 32 -14.27 -7.78 -4.35
N THR A 33 -15.29 -7.89 -5.20
CA THR A 33 -15.24 -7.40 -6.59
C THR A 33 -15.07 -5.89 -6.62
N ALA A 34 -15.90 -5.15 -5.88
CA ALA A 34 -15.81 -3.70 -5.82
C ALA A 34 -14.46 -3.22 -5.28
N HIS A 35 -13.95 -3.86 -4.23
CA HIS A 35 -12.63 -3.56 -3.66
C HIS A 35 -11.52 -3.78 -4.69
N ARG A 36 -11.52 -4.93 -5.37
CA ARG A 36 -10.51 -5.23 -6.41
C ARG A 36 -10.54 -4.21 -7.54
N THR A 37 -11.73 -3.85 -8.02
CA THR A 37 -11.89 -2.82 -9.06
C THR A 37 -11.37 -1.47 -8.60
N LEU A 38 -11.67 -1.07 -7.37
CA LEU A 38 -11.18 0.19 -6.81
C LEU A 38 -9.64 0.20 -6.68
N THR A 39 -9.04 -0.88 -6.20
CA THR A 39 -7.59 -1.00 -6.08
C THR A 39 -6.93 -0.90 -7.45
N ALA A 40 -7.42 -1.64 -8.45
CA ALA A 40 -6.89 -1.58 -9.82
C ALA A 40 -6.98 -0.16 -10.41
N ALA A 41 -8.14 0.51 -10.26
CA ALA A 41 -8.31 1.87 -10.72
C ALA A 41 -7.34 2.87 -10.04
N ARG A 42 -7.06 2.67 -8.74
CA ARG A 42 -6.07 3.49 -8.01
C ARG A 42 -4.64 3.25 -8.48
N GLU A 43 -4.28 2.01 -8.80
CA GLU A 43 -2.96 1.68 -9.35
C GLU A 43 -2.78 2.27 -10.76
N ASP A 44 -3.82 2.24 -11.59
CA ASP A 44 -3.82 2.85 -12.92
C ASP A 44 -3.73 4.38 -12.83
N PHE A 45 -4.48 4.99 -11.91
CA PHE A 45 -4.39 6.40 -11.62
C PHE A 45 -2.99 6.78 -11.15
N ALA A 46 -2.42 6.08 -10.16
CA ALA A 46 -1.09 6.39 -9.63
C ALA A 46 0.01 6.27 -10.69
N ARG A 47 -0.10 5.29 -11.61
CA ARG A 47 0.82 5.16 -12.74
C ARG A 47 0.70 6.36 -13.69
N THR A 48 -0.52 6.67 -14.11
CA THR A 48 -0.81 7.78 -15.02
C THR A 48 -0.42 9.12 -14.42
N ASP A 49 -0.68 9.32 -13.14
CA ASP A 49 -0.36 10.53 -12.38
C ASP A 49 1.16 10.72 -12.24
N ALA A 50 1.91 9.64 -12.01
CA ALA A 50 3.37 9.69 -12.01
C ALA A 50 3.95 10.10 -13.37
N ASP A 51 3.38 9.59 -14.47
CA ASP A 51 3.81 9.96 -15.82
C ASP A 51 3.43 11.40 -16.16
N ASN A 52 2.23 11.84 -15.77
CA ASN A 52 1.78 13.24 -15.91
C ASN A 52 2.66 14.19 -15.11
N SER A 53 3.03 13.83 -13.88
CA SER A 53 3.93 14.62 -13.02
C SER A 53 5.32 14.77 -13.66
N ARG A 54 5.85 13.70 -14.26
CA ARG A 54 7.12 13.76 -15.01
C ARG A 54 7.01 14.66 -16.24
N ALA A 55 5.92 14.55 -16.99
CA ALA A 55 5.66 15.39 -18.16
C ALA A 55 5.54 16.87 -17.77
N LEU A 56 4.84 17.18 -16.67
CA LEU A 56 4.74 18.53 -16.12
C LEU A 56 6.12 19.05 -15.70
N GLY A 57 6.92 18.24 -15.01
CA GLY A 57 8.28 18.59 -14.63
C GLY A 57 9.18 18.90 -15.83
N ALA A 58 9.06 18.12 -16.92
CA ALA A 58 9.78 18.36 -18.16
C ALA A 58 9.33 19.67 -18.84
N ALA A 59 8.02 19.90 -18.96
CA ALA A 59 7.47 21.12 -19.54
C ALA A 59 7.87 22.38 -18.73
N LEU A 60 7.89 22.29 -17.41
CA LEU A 60 8.36 23.38 -16.55
C LEU A 60 9.86 23.64 -16.72
N ALA A 61 10.68 22.60 -16.96
CA ALA A 61 12.09 22.77 -17.25
C ALA A 61 12.30 23.46 -18.61
N GLU A 62 11.58 23.03 -19.65
CA GLU A 62 11.60 23.67 -20.96
C GLU A 62 11.18 25.14 -20.90
N ALA A 63 10.14 25.47 -20.12
CA ALA A 63 9.73 26.85 -19.91
C ALA A 63 10.84 27.69 -19.25
N LYS A 64 11.61 27.13 -18.31
CA LYS A 64 12.75 27.84 -17.73
C LYS A 64 13.86 28.08 -18.74
N GLU A 65 14.17 27.09 -19.57
CA GLU A 65 15.14 27.25 -20.67
C GLU A 65 14.67 28.30 -21.69
N ALA A 66 13.35 28.44 -21.88
CA ALA A 66 12.73 29.49 -22.69
C ALA A 66 12.73 30.88 -22.01
N GLY A 67 13.21 31.01 -20.77
CA GLY A 67 13.38 32.28 -20.06
C GLY A 67 12.25 32.65 -19.11
N PHE A 68 11.28 31.78 -18.86
CA PHE A 68 10.25 32.04 -17.84
C PHE A 68 10.85 32.05 -16.44
N THR A 69 10.37 32.96 -15.61
CA THR A 69 10.82 33.10 -14.22
C THR A 69 10.11 32.11 -13.30
N ASP A 70 10.75 31.78 -12.18
CA ASP A 70 10.16 30.90 -11.17
C ASP A 70 8.86 31.47 -10.56
N ALA A 71 8.67 32.79 -10.60
CA ALA A 71 7.44 33.44 -10.13
C ALA A 71 6.26 33.18 -11.09
N GLU A 72 6.49 33.22 -12.40
CA GLU A 72 5.47 32.98 -13.43
C GLU A 72 5.08 31.50 -13.49
N LEU A 73 6.04 30.61 -13.27
CA LEU A 73 5.81 29.17 -13.26
C LEU A 73 5.22 28.63 -11.95
N LYS A 74 5.16 29.46 -10.90
CA LYS A 74 4.77 29.03 -9.54
C LYS A 74 3.38 28.39 -9.49
N GLN A 75 2.40 28.96 -10.21
CA GLN A 75 1.01 28.48 -10.23
C GLN A 75 0.84 27.11 -10.90
N TRP A 76 1.81 26.70 -11.72
CA TRP A 76 1.76 25.46 -12.50
C TRP A 76 2.58 24.33 -11.87
N ARG A 77 3.24 24.58 -10.74
CA ARG A 77 3.92 23.52 -9.99
C ARG A 77 2.88 22.67 -9.26
N ALA A 78 3.01 21.36 -9.35
CA ALA A 78 2.24 20.46 -8.50
C ALA A 78 2.60 20.71 -7.02
N GLU A 79 1.60 20.93 -6.17
CA GLU A 79 1.77 21.08 -4.71
C GLU A 79 2.43 19.83 -4.08
N ASP A 80 2.22 18.67 -4.70
CA ASP A 80 2.78 17.37 -4.28
C ASP A 80 4.18 17.08 -4.84
N GLU A 81 4.82 18.03 -5.55
CA GLU A 81 6.23 17.89 -5.92
C GLU A 81 7.02 17.71 -4.63
N PRO A 82 7.66 16.54 -4.40
CA PRO A 82 8.37 16.31 -3.16
C PRO A 82 9.45 17.37 -3.07
N LYS A 83 9.36 18.24 -2.06
CA LYS A 83 10.42 19.20 -1.71
C LYS A 83 11.73 18.44 -1.83
N ARG A 84 12.51 18.73 -2.88
CA ARG A 84 13.75 18.02 -3.18
C ARG A 84 14.48 17.84 -1.86
N PRO A 85 14.80 16.61 -1.43
CA PRO A 85 15.48 16.43 -0.16
C PRO A 85 16.73 17.28 -0.22
N ALA A 86 16.83 18.26 0.70
CA ALA A 86 18.00 19.11 0.80
C ALA A 86 19.20 18.17 0.81
N ARG A 87 20.06 18.26 -0.22
CA ARG A 87 21.27 17.46 -0.33
C ARG A 87 22.04 17.67 0.98
N LYS A 88 21.99 16.70 1.89
CA LYS A 88 22.79 16.75 3.12
C LYS A 88 24.24 16.96 2.66
N PRO A 89 24.95 17.98 3.13
CA PRO A 89 26.36 18.13 2.83
C PRO A 89 27.04 16.84 3.30
N GLY A 90 27.60 16.08 2.36
CA GLY A 90 28.20 14.78 2.63
C GLY A 90 29.27 14.95 3.71
N THR A 91 29.15 14.17 4.78
CA THR A 91 30.20 14.07 5.80
C THR A 91 31.48 13.61 5.10
N ARG A 92 32.46 14.51 4.96
CA ARG A 92 33.83 14.17 4.59
C ARG A 92 34.34 13.15 5.61
N ARG A 93 34.30 11.87 5.26
CA ARG A 93 35.00 10.81 6.01
C ARG A 93 36.49 11.04 5.81
N THR A 94 37.14 11.64 6.78
CA THR A 94 38.60 11.58 6.90
C THR A 94 38.95 10.13 7.29
N SER A 95 39.55 9.39 6.37
CA SER A 95 40.12 8.08 6.65
C SER A 95 41.38 8.27 7.49
N ARG A 96 41.25 8.18 8.82
CA ARG A 96 42.41 7.91 9.68
C ARG A 96 42.47 6.41 9.93
N ALA A 97 43.50 5.78 9.38
CA ALA A 97 43.82 4.39 9.59
C ALA A 97 44.13 4.14 11.08
N THR A 98 43.45 3.15 11.67
CA THR A 98 43.94 2.45 12.85
C THR A 98 43.74 0.95 12.63
N LYS A 99 44.90 0.29 12.64
CA LYS A 99 45.12 -1.15 12.68
C LYS A 99 44.56 -1.71 14.01
N ASP A 100 44.43 -3.04 14.04
CA ASP A 100 44.06 -3.91 15.16
C ASP A 100 42.56 -4.15 15.37
N ALA A 101 42.07 -5.34 15.71
CA ALA A 101 42.48 -6.73 15.59
C ALA A 101 41.35 -7.52 16.28
N ARG A 102 41.02 -8.74 15.80
CA ARG A 102 40.28 -9.80 16.53
C ARG A 102 38.80 -9.48 16.84
N ASN A 103 37.82 -10.38 16.88
CA ASN A 103 37.63 -11.80 16.60
C ASN A 103 36.11 -12.04 16.80
N THR A 104 35.52 -13.08 16.18
CA THR A 104 34.28 -13.81 16.61
C THR A 104 32.95 -13.02 16.71
N SER A 105 31.76 -13.51 16.41
CA SER A 105 31.21 -14.81 15.98
C SER A 105 29.69 -14.60 15.74
N GLU A 106 29.09 -15.51 14.96
CA GLU A 106 27.70 -15.99 15.11
C GLU A 106 26.49 -15.10 14.76
N THR A 107 25.97 -15.36 13.55
CA THR A 107 24.71 -16.06 13.30
C THR A 107 23.58 -15.93 14.35
N ALA A 108 22.45 -15.35 13.94
CA ALA A 108 21.12 -15.86 14.28
C ALA A 108 20.04 -15.32 13.32
N GLU A 109 19.60 -16.17 12.41
CA GLU A 109 18.31 -16.04 11.72
C GLU A 109 17.15 -16.08 12.73
N PRO A 110 16.07 -15.31 12.55
CA PRO A 110 14.89 -15.44 13.40
C PRO A 110 14.03 -16.65 13.00
N ALA A 111 13.93 -17.60 13.94
CA ALA A 111 13.15 -18.83 13.86
C ALA A 111 11.63 -18.60 13.68
N LEU A 112 11.04 -19.41 12.80
CA LEU A 112 9.60 -19.58 12.60
C LEU A 112 8.95 -20.15 13.87
N LYS A 113 7.91 -19.49 14.39
CA LYS A 113 7.08 -20.03 15.48
C LYS A 113 6.05 -21.00 14.91
N ALA A 114 6.22 -22.29 15.22
CA ALA A 114 5.21 -23.32 15.07
C ALA A 114 4.36 -23.47 16.34
N VAL A 115 3.11 -23.84 16.10
CA VAL A 115 1.94 -24.06 16.95
C VAL A 115 2.18 -25.00 18.13
N SER A 116 1.46 -24.81 19.24
CA SER A 116 0.92 -25.91 20.06
C SER A 116 -0.33 -25.48 20.81
N ASN A 117 -1.47 -26.07 20.43
CA ASN A 117 -2.68 -26.16 21.25
C ASN A 117 -2.49 -27.30 22.26
N THR A 118 -2.95 -27.11 23.49
CA THR A 118 -3.34 -28.18 24.41
C THR A 118 -4.59 -27.74 25.13
#